data_AF-F3N9I1-F1
#
_entry.id   AF-F3N9I1-F1
#
_cell.length_a   1.000
_cell.length_b   1.000
_cell.length_c   1.000
_cell.angle_alpha   90.00
_cell.angle_beta   90.00
_cell.angle_gamma   90.00
#
_symmetry.space_group_name_H-M   'P 1'
#
loop_
_entity.id
_entity.type
_entity.pdbx_description
1 polymer ?
#
loop_
_entity_poly.entity_id
_entity_poly.type
_entity_poly.pdbx_seq_one_letter_code
_entity_poly.pdbx_strand_id
1 'polypeptide(L)'
;MRKALDSGVSHDPLIRTLLHTTAAYPRLRKVVEEYLSTATAELEFTGFATEADYQAYLDAYSLPAFMLVAFLLGPEHDDGDFRAGCRTFIDGSQRLDFVNDLAEDLAEGRLGIPAETLARFSVTENDLAEGRESPGVRELVEHQIERARISLLAAKALPALTANPDGVLLGAVVEIELLTADAAHACGAQLLRGSASPPVVRSLHVLLSARRRVRRRRVTGRRR
;
A
#
# COMPACT_ATOMS: atom_id res chain seq x y z
N MET A 1 10.07 -19.09 -10.91
CA MET A 1 9.25 -18.08 -11.61
C MET A 1 9.80 -17.68 -12.99
N ARG A 2 10.98 -17.05 -13.11
CA ARG A 2 11.53 -16.60 -14.42
C ARG A 2 11.56 -17.68 -15.51
N LYS A 3 12.08 -18.88 -15.18
CA LYS A 3 12.05 -20.05 -16.09
C LYS A 3 10.65 -20.41 -16.61
N ALA A 4 9.60 -20.20 -15.80
CA ALA A 4 8.23 -20.48 -16.20
C ALA A 4 7.68 -19.39 -17.15
N LEU A 5 8.07 -18.12 -16.95
CA LEU A 5 7.74 -17.04 -17.89
C LEU A 5 8.39 -17.24 -19.26
N ASP A 6 9.64 -17.73 -19.28
CA ASP A 6 10.37 -17.99 -20.51
C ASP A 6 9.81 -19.19 -21.28
N SER A 7 9.50 -20.29 -20.56
CA SER A 7 8.99 -21.52 -21.18
C SER A 7 7.48 -21.53 -21.41
N GLY A 8 6.72 -20.66 -20.74
CA GLY A 8 5.26 -20.64 -20.77
C GLY A 8 4.60 -21.82 -20.04
N VAL A 9 5.36 -22.64 -19.31
CA VAL A 9 4.87 -23.84 -18.63
C VAL A 9 5.39 -23.96 -17.20
N SER A 10 4.56 -24.50 -16.32
CA SER A 10 4.90 -24.86 -14.94
C SER A 10 3.99 -25.98 -14.46
N HIS A 11 4.45 -26.81 -13.53
CA HIS A 11 3.60 -27.79 -12.82
C HIS A 11 2.97 -27.21 -11.57
N ASP A 12 3.47 -26.07 -11.10
CA ASP A 12 2.91 -25.34 -9.96
C ASP A 12 1.57 -24.67 -10.36
N PRO A 13 0.47 -24.89 -9.62
CA PRO A 13 -0.84 -24.37 -9.98
C PRO A 13 -0.95 -22.83 -9.91
N LEU A 14 -0.21 -22.18 -9.00
CA LEU A 14 -0.20 -20.72 -8.89
C LEU A 14 0.57 -20.09 -10.06
N ILE A 15 1.74 -20.64 -10.37
CA ILE A 15 2.53 -20.17 -11.52
C ILE A 15 1.76 -20.40 -12.82
N ARG A 16 1.06 -21.54 -12.98
CA ARG A 16 0.18 -21.77 -14.14
C ARG A 16 -0.92 -20.73 -14.26
N THR A 17 -1.54 -20.35 -13.14
CA THR A 17 -2.59 -19.33 -13.12
C THR A 17 -2.03 -17.97 -13.53
N LEU A 18 -0.85 -17.61 -13.02
CA LEU A 18 -0.17 -16.37 -13.41
C LEU A 18 0.24 -16.38 -14.89
N LEU A 19 0.70 -17.51 -15.42
CA LEU A 19 0.98 -17.67 -16.85
C LEU A 19 -0.28 -17.52 -17.71
N HIS A 20 -1.41 -18.07 -17.27
CA HIS A 20 -2.69 -17.86 -17.93
C HIS A 20 -3.10 -16.37 -17.94
N THR A 21 -2.97 -15.68 -16.80
CA THR A 21 -3.31 -14.25 -16.70
C THR A 21 -2.39 -13.40 -17.55
N THR A 22 -1.08 -13.66 -17.57
CA THR A 22 -0.13 -12.91 -18.43
C THR A 22 -0.35 -13.15 -19.93
N ALA A 23 -0.87 -14.32 -20.32
CA ALA A 23 -1.31 -14.55 -21.69
C ALA A 23 -2.59 -13.76 -22.05
N ALA A 24 -3.53 -13.64 -21.11
CA ALA A 24 -4.75 -12.83 -21.28
C ALA A 24 -4.47 -11.31 -21.24
N TYR A 25 -3.44 -10.90 -20.50
CA TYR A 25 -3.02 -9.51 -20.32
C TYR A 25 -1.52 -9.35 -20.62
N PRO A 26 -1.11 -9.22 -21.90
CA PRO A 26 0.30 -9.23 -22.30
C PRO A 26 1.18 -8.19 -21.58
N ARG A 27 0.60 -7.03 -21.22
CA ARG A 27 1.29 -5.97 -20.47
C ARG A 27 1.66 -6.40 -19.04
N LEU A 28 0.88 -7.29 -18.41
CA LEU A 28 1.15 -7.80 -17.07
C LEU A 28 2.49 -8.54 -17.01
N ARG A 29 2.91 -9.18 -18.10
CA ARG A 29 4.22 -9.84 -18.17
C ARG A 29 5.35 -8.88 -17.83
N LYS A 30 5.34 -7.67 -18.42
CA LYS A 30 6.36 -6.64 -18.17
C LYS A 30 6.34 -6.19 -16.71
N VAL A 31 5.15 -5.99 -16.14
CA VAL A 31 5.00 -5.59 -14.72
C VAL A 31 5.52 -6.68 -13.78
N VAL A 32 5.24 -7.96 -14.07
CA VAL A 32 5.77 -9.09 -13.32
C VAL A 32 7.29 -9.18 -13.43
N GLU A 33 7.85 -9.00 -14.63
CA GLU A 33 9.29 -8.99 -14.84
C GLU A 33 9.98 -7.83 -14.10
N GLU A 34 9.38 -6.64 -14.11
CA GLU A 34 9.83 -5.47 -13.34
C GLU A 34 9.85 -5.77 -11.85
N TYR A 35 8.74 -6.24 -11.27
CA TYR A 35 8.70 -6.63 -9.85
C TYR A 35 9.72 -7.72 -9.50
N LEU A 36 9.86 -8.77 -10.33
CA LEU A 36 10.85 -9.82 -10.10
C LEU A 36 12.30 -9.33 -10.23
N SER A 37 12.53 -8.20 -10.91
CA SER A 37 13.85 -7.58 -11.00
C SER A 37 14.22 -6.80 -9.74
N THR A 38 13.21 -6.33 -8.99
CA THR A 38 13.41 -5.51 -7.80
C THR A 38 13.12 -6.24 -6.48
N ALA A 39 12.54 -7.43 -6.54
CA ALA A 39 12.21 -8.24 -5.36
C ALA A 39 13.40 -8.56 -4.43
N THR A 40 14.65 -8.41 -4.89
CA THR A 40 15.83 -8.54 -4.03
C THR A 40 15.97 -7.40 -3.02
N ALA A 41 15.44 -6.22 -3.32
CA ALA A 41 15.51 -5.06 -2.41
C ALA A 41 14.85 -5.35 -1.05
N GLU A 42 13.78 -6.15 -1.04
CA GLU A 42 13.13 -6.59 0.20
C GLU A 42 13.97 -7.58 1.00
N LEU A 43 14.72 -8.45 0.33
CA LEU A 43 15.60 -9.42 1.01
C LEU A 43 16.79 -8.75 1.69
N GLU A 44 17.19 -7.59 1.17
CA GLU A 44 18.31 -6.80 1.69
C GLU A 44 17.84 -5.68 2.63
N PHE A 45 16.54 -5.60 2.93
CA PHE A 45 15.98 -4.56 3.78
C PHE A 45 16.45 -4.69 5.24
N THR A 46 17.06 -3.63 5.76
CA THR A 46 17.54 -3.55 7.14
C THR A 46 17.09 -2.27 7.85
N GLY A 47 15.97 -1.66 7.42
CA GLY A 47 15.53 -0.35 7.88
C GLY A 47 16.04 0.81 7.02
N PHE A 48 15.72 2.04 7.44
CA PHE A 48 16.04 3.27 6.72
C PHE A 48 16.90 4.20 7.57
N ALA A 49 17.96 4.78 6.99
CA ALA A 49 18.69 5.85 7.67
C ALA A 49 17.93 7.19 7.53
N THR A 50 17.40 7.44 6.33
CA THR A 50 16.77 8.71 5.94
C THR A 50 15.40 8.51 5.28
N GLU A 51 14.61 9.57 5.22
CA GLU A 51 13.36 9.61 4.44
C GLU A 51 13.63 9.36 2.96
N ALA A 52 14.81 9.74 2.44
CA ALA A 52 15.18 9.45 1.06
C ALA A 52 15.33 7.94 0.81
N ASP A 53 15.85 7.19 1.78
CA ASP A 53 15.95 5.72 1.69
C ASP A 53 14.57 5.08 1.66
N TYR A 54 13.64 5.57 2.49
CA TYR A 54 12.24 5.15 2.46
C TYR A 54 11.60 5.40 1.09
N GLN A 55 11.76 6.61 0.53
CA GLN A 55 11.22 6.94 -0.79
C GLN A 55 11.84 6.09 -1.90
N ALA A 56 13.15 5.82 -1.84
CA ALA A 56 13.82 4.93 -2.78
C ALA A 56 13.31 3.49 -2.69
N TYR A 57 13.03 3.00 -1.48
CA TYR A 57 12.42 1.68 -1.27
C TYR A 57 11.01 1.60 -1.87
N LEU A 58 10.20 2.65 -1.77
CA LEU A 58 8.89 2.67 -2.44
C LEU A 58 9.02 2.54 -3.95
N ASP A 59 9.97 3.26 -4.56
CA ASP A 59 10.18 3.20 -6.01
C ASP A 59 10.79 1.88 -6.48
N ALA A 60 11.67 1.29 -5.66
CA ALA A 60 12.30 0.03 -5.96
C ALA A 60 11.35 -1.16 -5.75
N TYR A 61 10.57 -1.19 -4.66
CA TYR A 61 9.86 -2.40 -4.24
C TYR A 61 8.35 -2.21 -4.10
N SER A 62 7.88 -1.32 -3.23
CA SER A 62 6.44 -1.23 -2.90
C SER A 62 5.58 -0.84 -4.10
N LEU A 63 6.01 0.13 -4.92
CA LEU A 63 5.28 0.54 -6.12
C LEU A 63 5.23 -0.59 -7.17
N PRO A 64 6.36 -1.22 -7.58
CA PRO A 64 6.31 -2.36 -8.49
C PRO A 64 5.40 -3.51 -7.99
N ALA A 65 5.43 -3.80 -6.69
CA ALA A 65 4.55 -4.80 -6.08
C ALA A 65 3.07 -4.42 -6.24
N PHE A 66 2.71 -3.18 -5.89
CA PHE A 66 1.34 -2.68 -6.03
C PHE A 66 0.86 -2.67 -7.49
N MET A 67 1.74 -2.34 -8.43
CA MET A 67 1.42 -2.30 -9.85
C MET A 67 1.02 -3.66 -10.42
N LEU A 68 1.37 -4.78 -9.79
CA LEU A 68 0.87 -6.11 -10.18
C LEU A 68 -0.67 -6.19 -10.17
N VAL A 69 -1.30 -5.45 -9.26
CA VAL A 69 -2.77 -5.39 -9.11
C VAL A 69 -3.32 -4.09 -9.71
N ALA A 70 -2.71 -2.95 -9.39
CA ALA A 70 -3.20 -1.65 -9.82
C ALA A 70 -3.23 -1.50 -11.34
N PHE A 71 -2.32 -2.15 -12.06
CA PHE A 71 -2.31 -2.17 -13.52
C PHE A 71 -3.63 -2.70 -14.13
N LEU A 72 -4.26 -3.68 -13.48
CA LEU A 72 -5.52 -4.26 -13.96
C LEU A 72 -6.72 -3.32 -13.76
N LEU A 73 -6.58 -2.33 -12.88
CA LEU A 73 -7.58 -1.32 -12.56
C LEU A 73 -7.33 0.01 -13.27
N GLY A 74 -6.11 0.20 -13.77
CA GLY A 74 -5.65 1.41 -14.44
C GLY A 74 -6.12 1.53 -15.90
N PRO A 75 -5.78 2.65 -16.56
CA PRO A 75 -6.08 2.84 -17.97
C PRO A 75 -5.41 1.79 -18.87
N GLU A 76 -6.02 1.54 -20.05
CA GLU A 76 -5.54 0.54 -21.03
C GLU A 76 -4.16 0.85 -21.60
N HIS A 77 -3.67 2.09 -21.44
CA HIS A 77 -2.34 2.55 -21.83
C HIS A 77 -1.58 3.01 -20.59
N ASP A 78 -0.24 2.90 -20.62
CA ASP A 78 0.58 3.38 -19.51
C ASP A 78 0.42 4.91 -19.41
N ASP A 79 -0.14 5.36 -18.30
CA ASP A 79 -0.39 6.76 -18.01
C ASP A 79 0.50 7.18 -16.85
N GLY A 80 1.39 8.13 -17.13
CA GLY A 80 2.29 8.69 -16.13
C GLY A 80 1.54 9.25 -14.93
N ASP A 81 0.34 9.81 -15.15
CA ASP A 81 -0.49 10.37 -14.09
C ASP A 81 -1.06 9.27 -13.19
N PHE A 82 -1.52 8.15 -13.77
CA PHE A 82 -2.00 7.01 -12.99
C PHE A 82 -0.88 6.40 -12.15
N ARG A 83 0.32 6.21 -12.73
CA ARG A 83 1.48 5.69 -12.01
C ARG A 83 1.91 6.64 -10.87
N ALA A 84 1.92 7.95 -11.12
CA ALA A 84 2.20 8.95 -10.11
C ALA A 84 1.16 8.91 -8.98
N GLY A 85 -0.13 8.81 -9.30
CA GLY A 85 -1.18 8.66 -8.30
C GLY A 85 -1.07 7.36 -7.48
N CYS A 86 -0.69 6.24 -8.12
CA CYS A 86 -0.37 4.99 -7.43
C CYS A 86 0.82 5.14 -6.49
N ARG A 87 1.85 5.88 -6.90
CA ARG A 87 3.02 6.16 -6.06
C ARG A 87 2.67 7.03 -4.85
N THR A 88 1.78 8.01 -5.01
CA THR A 88 1.23 8.80 -3.89
C THR A 88 0.42 7.92 -2.93
N PHE A 89 -0.43 7.03 -3.45
CA PHE A 89 -1.17 6.08 -2.62
C PHE A 89 -0.22 5.18 -1.81
N ILE A 90 0.79 4.62 -2.47
CA ILE A 90 1.74 3.69 -1.84
C ILE A 90 2.63 4.35 -0.80
N ASP A 91 3.01 5.62 -0.96
CA ASP A 91 3.69 6.36 0.12
C ASP A 91 2.82 6.42 1.40
N GLY A 92 1.52 6.68 1.23
CA GLY A 92 0.60 6.70 2.36
C GLY A 92 0.38 5.33 2.99
N SER A 93 0.05 4.33 2.16
CA SER A 93 -0.29 2.98 2.61
C SER A 93 0.90 2.26 3.25
N GLN A 94 2.08 2.28 2.63
CA GLN A 94 3.27 1.62 3.20
C GLN A 94 3.69 2.24 4.54
N ARG A 95 3.62 3.57 4.66
CA ARG A 95 3.93 4.24 5.94
C ARG A 95 2.91 3.89 7.01
N LEU A 96 1.63 3.81 6.65
CA LEU A 96 0.59 3.39 7.58
C LEU A 96 0.84 1.96 8.06
N ASP A 97 1.15 1.03 7.15
CA ASP A 97 1.48 -0.36 7.47
C ASP A 97 2.65 -0.43 8.47
N PHE A 98 3.77 0.24 8.19
CA PHE A 98 4.93 0.26 9.09
C PHE A 98 4.62 0.78 10.51
N VAL A 99 3.72 1.77 10.63
CA VAL A 99 3.33 2.29 11.95
C VAL A 99 2.33 1.36 12.65
N ASN A 100 1.46 0.72 11.88
CA ASN A 100 0.43 -0.16 12.39
C ASN A 100 0.99 -1.50 12.89
N ASP A 101 2.09 -1.94 12.28
CA ASP A 101 2.75 -3.21 12.57
C ASP A 101 4.05 -3.05 13.39
N LEU A 102 4.26 -1.88 14.02
CA LEU A 102 5.45 -1.57 14.83
C LEU A 102 5.82 -2.68 15.82
N ALA A 103 4.84 -3.25 16.52
CA ALA A 103 5.08 -4.28 17.52
C ALA A 103 5.70 -5.56 16.92
N GLU A 104 5.27 -5.94 15.72
CA GLU A 104 5.76 -7.11 14.99
C GLU A 104 7.12 -6.80 14.35
N ASP A 105 7.21 -5.67 13.62
CA ASP A 105 8.43 -5.25 12.94
C ASP A 105 9.61 -5.06 13.89
N LEU A 106 9.38 -4.51 15.10
CA LEU A 106 10.43 -4.38 16.12
C LEU A 106 10.92 -5.74 16.63
N ALA A 107 10.03 -6.73 16.76
CA ALA A 107 10.40 -8.07 17.19
C ALA A 107 11.24 -8.80 16.12
N GLU A 108 11.02 -8.48 14.85
CA GLU A 108 11.78 -9.02 13.72
C GLU A 108 13.04 -8.21 13.37
N GLY A 109 13.27 -7.05 14.01
CA GLY A 109 14.38 -6.15 13.69
C GLY A 109 14.22 -5.44 12.35
N ARG A 110 12.98 -5.21 11.92
CA ARG A 110 12.60 -4.66 10.60
C ARG A 110 11.89 -3.32 10.71
N LEU A 111 12.37 -2.43 11.57
CA LEU A 111 11.71 -1.14 11.80
C LEU A 111 11.62 -0.29 10.52
N GLY A 112 10.39 -0.02 10.07
CA GLY A 112 10.09 0.78 8.89
C GLY A 112 10.12 2.30 9.08
N ILE A 113 10.59 2.81 10.23
CA ILE A 113 10.71 4.25 10.51
C ILE A 113 12.17 4.69 10.31
N PRO A 114 12.44 5.75 9.52
CA PRO A 114 13.79 6.26 9.34
C PRO A 114 14.48 6.68 10.65
N ALA A 115 15.76 6.30 10.79
CA ALA A 115 16.58 6.64 11.96
C ALA A 115 16.68 8.15 12.19
N GLU A 116 16.76 8.96 11.12
CA GLU A 116 16.72 10.43 11.24
C GLU A 116 15.42 10.94 11.87
N THR A 117 14.30 10.25 11.63
CA THR A 117 13.01 10.63 12.20
C THR A 117 12.94 10.24 13.66
N LEU A 118 13.46 9.06 14.03
CA LEU A 118 13.62 8.67 15.45
C LEU A 118 14.44 9.72 16.21
N ALA A 119 15.59 10.13 15.65
CA ALA A 119 16.47 11.14 16.24
C ALA A 119 15.76 12.50 16.40
N ARG A 120 14.97 12.93 15.42
CA ARG A 120 14.19 14.18 15.48
C ARG A 120 13.22 14.22 16.66
N PHE A 121 12.63 13.09 17.02
CA PHE A 121 11.72 12.98 18.17
C PHE A 121 12.42 12.52 19.47
N SER A 122 13.76 12.42 19.47
CA SER A 122 14.55 11.93 20.60
C SER A 122 14.11 10.54 21.08
N VAL A 123 13.76 9.67 20.14
CA VAL A 123 13.33 8.29 20.38
C VAL A 123 14.43 7.35 19.92
N THR A 124 14.67 6.30 20.71
CA THR A 124 15.54 5.17 20.31
C THR A 124 14.71 3.95 19.94
N GLU A 125 15.25 3.03 19.14
CA GLU A 125 14.59 1.74 18.87
C GLU A 125 14.27 0.98 20.16
N ASN A 126 15.13 1.08 21.17
CA ASN A 126 14.92 0.44 22.47
C ASN A 126 13.73 1.06 23.23
N ASP A 127 13.44 2.35 23.07
CA ASP A 127 12.23 2.95 23.64
C ASP A 127 10.96 2.37 23.03
N LEU A 128 10.99 2.09 21.73
CA LEU A 128 9.90 1.45 21.01
C LEU A 128 9.77 -0.03 21.41
N ALA A 129 10.88 -0.77 21.45
CA ALA A 129 10.91 -2.19 21.79
C ALA A 129 10.45 -2.48 23.23
N GLU A 130 10.75 -1.57 24.18
CA GLU A 130 10.23 -1.66 25.55
C GLU A 130 8.77 -1.18 25.68
N GLY A 131 8.15 -0.73 24.59
CA GLY A 131 6.78 -0.23 24.58
C GLY A 131 6.60 1.04 25.42
N ARG A 132 7.63 1.90 25.51
CA ARG A 132 7.56 3.15 26.28
C ARG A 132 6.70 4.17 25.56
N GLU A 133 5.64 4.65 26.21
CA GLU A 133 4.80 5.73 25.67
C GLU A 133 5.26 7.11 26.13
N SER A 134 6.54 7.42 25.92
CA SER A 134 7.07 8.76 26.21
C SER A 134 6.38 9.83 25.33
N PRO A 135 6.46 11.12 25.70
CA PRO A 135 5.97 12.20 24.83
C PRO A 135 6.57 12.14 23.42
N GLY A 136 7.88 11.88 23.30
CA GLY A 136 8.56 11.75 22.00
C GLY A 136 8.05 10.57 21.17
N VAL A 137 7.75 9.43 21.79
CA VAL A 137 7.15 8.27 21.08
C VAL A 137 5.73 8.59 20.60
N ARG A 138 4.92 9.26 21.42
CA ARG A 138 3.57 9.68 21.02
C ARG A 138 3.62 10.63 19.83
N GLU A 139 4.48 11.64 19.88
CA GLU A 139 4.69 12.60 18.79
C GLU A 139 5.24 11.93 17.53
N LEU A 140 6.16 10.97 17.66
CA LEU A 140 6.69 10.18 16.55
C LEU A 140 5.58 9.39 15.84
N VAL A 141 4.77 8.65 16.59
CA VAL A 141 3.68 7.83 16.03
C VAL A 141 2.64 8.72 15.36
N GLU A 142 2.24 9.81 16.02
CA GLU A 142 1.32 10.81 15.43
C GLU A 142 1.90 11.41 14.14
N HIS A 143 3.19 11.75 14.13
CA HIS A 143 3.86 12.28 12.95
C HIS A 143 3.81 11.33 11.76
N GLN A 144 4.11 10.04 11.97
CA GLN A 144 4.09 9.07 10.88
C GLN A 144 2.67 8.83 10.34
N ILE A 145 1.67 8.77 11.22
CA ILE A 145 0.26 8.59 10.83
C ILE A 145 -0.23 9.81 10.04
N GLU A 146 0.11 11.04 10.47
CA GLU A 146 -0.29 12.24 9.74
C GLU A 146 0.38 12.32 8.36
N ARG A 147 1.65 11.93 8.25
CA ARG A 147 2.34 11.81 6.95
C ARG A 147 1.65 10.80 6.03
N ALA A 148 1.27 9.64 6.56
CA ALA A 148 0.52 8.64 5.82
C ALA A 148 -0.83 9.20 5.33
N ARG A 149 -1.57 9.86 6.24
CA ARG A 149 -2.87 10.49 5.97
C ARG A 149 -2.78 11.55 4.88
N ILE A 150 -1.77 12.41 4.90
CA ILE A 150 -1.55 13.43 3.86
C ILE A 150 -1.45 12.80 2.47
N SER A 151 -0.63 11.75 2.34
CA SER A 151 -0.45 11.01 1.08
C SER A 151 -1.74 10.29 0.65
N LEU A 152 -2.44 9.64 1.57
CA LEU A 152 -3.72 8.97 1.29
C LEU A 152 -4.83 9.96 0.90
N LEU A 153 -4.86 11.15 1.50
CA LEU A 153 -5.80 12.20 1.11
C LEU A 153 -5.50 12.71 -0.31
N ALA A 154 -4.23 12.90 -0.67
CA ALA A 154 -3.84 13.24 -2.03
C ALA A 154 -4.22 12.13 -3.03
N ALA A 155 -4.10 10.87 -2.64
CA ALA A 155 -4.50 9.71 -3.44
C ALA A 155 -6.00 9.62 -3.72
N LYS A 156 -6.86 10.45 -3.10
CA LYS A 156 -8.29 10.55 -3.47
C LYS A 156 -8.53 10.96 -4.91
N ALA A 157 -7.53 11.53 -5.59
CA ALA A 157 -7.59 11.84 -7.02
C ALA A 157 -7.43 10.59 -7.91
N LEU A 158 -6.73 9.53 -7.44
CA LEU A 158 -6.40 8.34 -8.21
C LEU A 158 -7.61 7.64 -8.87
N PRO A 159 -8.76 7.47 -8.19
CA PRO A 159 -9.96 6.89 -8.81
C PRO A 159 -10.43 7.56 -10.09
N ALA A 160 -10.22 8.88 -10.23
CA ALA A 160 -10.66 9.64 -11.40
C ALA A 160 -9.81 9.37 -12.65
N LEU A 161 -8.61 8.80 -12.48
CA LEU A 161 -7.67 8.45 -13.55
C LEU A 161 -7.97 7.09 -14.20
N THR A 162 -9.07 6.44 -13.80
CA THR A 162 -9.43 5.10 -14.24
C THR A 162 -10.84 5.04 -14.82
N ALA A 163 -11.09 4.01 -15.64
CA ALA A 163 -12.42 3.75 -16.15
C ALA A 163 -13.34 3.23 -15.02
N ASN A 164 -14.65 3.33 -15.22
CA ASN A 164 -15.61 2.65 -14.36
C ASN A 164 -15.77 1.19 -14.85
N PRO A 165 -15.83 0.18 -13.97
CA PRO A 165 -16.05 0.23 -12.52
C PRO A 165 -14.78 0.31 -11.65
N ASP A 166 -13.59 0.26 -12.23
CA ASP A 166 -12.33 0.07 -11.51
C ASP A 166 -11.99 1.24 -10.57
N GLY A 167 -12.29 2.47 -10.99
CA GLY A 167 -12.17 3.64 -10.12
C GLY A 167 -13.07 3.59 -8.90
N VAL A 168 -14.21 2.89 -8.96
CA VAL A 168 -15.06 2.71 -7.77
C VAL A 168 -14.42 1.76 -6.75
N LEU A 169 -13.67 0.76 -7.22
CA LEU A 169 -12.92 -0.14 -6.35
C LEU A 169 -11.72 0.59 -5.74
N LEU A 170 -10.90 1.26 -6.55
CA LEU A 170 -9.76 2.05 -6.05
C LEU A 170 -10.21 3.11 -5.04
N GLY A 171 -11.32 3.80 -5.30
CA GLY A 171 -11.87 4.76 -4.36
C GLY A 171 -12.35 4.11 -3.05
N ALA A 172 -12.80 2.86 -3.07
CA ALA A 172 -13.13 2.14 -1.85
C ALA A 172 -11.87 1.73 -1.07
N VAL A 173 -10.80 1.33 -1.75
CA VAL A 173 -9.50 1.01 -1.14
C VAL A 173 -8.92 2.24 -0.43
N VAL A 174 -8.82 3.38 -1.12
CA VAL A 174 -8.32 4.64 -0.53
C VAL A 174 -9.14 5.05 0.71
N GLU A 175 -10.47 4.93 0.66
CA GLU A 175 -11.30 5.26 1.81
C GLU A 175 -11.13 4.26 2.97
N ILE A 176 -10.85 2.98 2.71
CA ILE A 176 -10.56 2.01 3.77
C ILE A 176 -9.21 2.32 4.43
N GLU A 177 -8.16 2.64 3.65
CA GLU A 177 -6.87 3.08 4.19
C GLU A 177 -7.00 4.31 5.09
N LEU A 178 -7.81 5.29 4.69
CA LEU A 178 -8.08 6.45 5.53
C LEU A 178 -8.84 6.11 6.82
N LEU A 179 -9.73 5.12 6.79
CA LEU A 179 -10.37 4.60 8.01
C LEU A 179 -9.38 3.89 8.93
N THR A 180 -8.40 3.19 8.35
CA THR A 180 -7.31 2.57 9.10
C THR A 180 -6.42 3.65 9.72
N ALA A 181 -6.08 4.71 8.98
CA ALA A 181 -5.31 5.85 9.50
C ALA A 181 -6.04 6.57 10.64
N ASP A 182 -7.35 6.78 10.53
CA ASP A 182 -8.18 7.33 11.62
C ASP A 182 -8.13 6.43 12.88
N ALA A 183 -8.18 5.11 12.70
CA ALA A 183 -8.13 4.14 13.80
C ALA A 183 -6.73 4.09 14.43
N ALA A 184 -5.66 4.08 13.63
CA ALA A 184 -4.28 4.15 14.08
C ALA A 184 -4.02 5.44 14.88
N HIS A 185 -4.53 6.58 14.39
CA HIS A 185 -4.44 7.84 15.11
C HIS A 185 -5.16 7.79 16.46
N ALA A 186 -6.30 7.12 16.55
CA ALA A 186 -7.03 6.95 17.81
C ALA A 186 -6.29 6.03 18.81
N CYS A 187 -5.56 5.02 18.32
CA CYS A 187 -4.71 4.16 19.13
C CYS A 187 -3.44 4.89 19.62
N GLY A 188 -2.83 5.72 18.77
CA GLY A 188 -1.58 6.42 19.07
C GLY A 188 -0.47 5.45 19.47
N ALA A 189 0.29 5.75 20.52
CA ALA A 189 1.41 4.93 20.97
C ALA A 189 1.02 3.51 21.46
N GLN A 190 -0.27 3.19 21.60
CA GLN A 190 -0.72 1.82 21.86
C GLN A 190 -0.36 0.84 20.73
N LEU A 191 -0.05 1.36 19.53
CA LEU A 191 0.45 0.58 18.39
C LEU A 191 1.78 -0.15 18.66
N LEU A 192 2.51 0.22 19.72
CA LEU A 192 3.67 -0.55 20.17
C LEU A 192 3.31 -1.92 20.77
N ARG A 193 2.02 -2.22 20.97
CA ARG A 193 1.56 -3.46 21.59
C ARG A 193 0.49 -4.18 20.76
N GLY A 194 0.25 -3.73 19.54
CA GLY A 194 -0.75 -4.29 18.63
C GLY A 194 -1.01 -3.36 17.46
N SER A 195 -2.02 -3.68 16.66
CA SER A 195 -2.35 -2.92 15.46
C SER A 195 -3.76 -2.31 15.53
N ALA A 196 -3.99 -1.26 14.74
CA ALA A 196 -5.32 -0.74 14.50
C ALA A 196 -5.96 -1.44 13.30
N SER A 197 -7.28 -1.51 13.33
CA SER A 197 -8.10 -2.01 12.22
C SER A 197 -9.19 -1.01 11.89
N PRO A 198 -9.52 -0.82 10.60
CA PRO A 198 -10.58 0.10 10.22
C PRO A 198 -11.93 -0.38 10.79
N PRO A 199 -12.83 0.52 11.24
CA PRO A 199 -14.09 0.12 11.83
C PRO A 199 -14.96 -0.68 10.85
N VAL A 200 -15.25 -1.94 11.19
CA VAL A 200 -15.95 -2.91 10.31
C VAL A 200 -17.24 -2.34 9.72
N VAL A 201 -18.06 -1.66 10.52
CA VAL A 201 -19.32 -1.07 10.06
C VAL A 201 -19.09 0.02 9.00
N ARG A 202 -18.07 0.88 9.19
CA ARG A 202 -17.74 1.93 8.21
C ARG A 202 -17.16 1.33 6.94
N SER A 203 -16.29 0.32 7.05
CA SER A 203 -15.73 -0.40 5.91
C SER A 203 -16.84 -1.10 5.09
N LEU A 204 -17.78 -1.78 5.75
CA LEU A 204 -18.95 -2.36 5.10
C LEU A 204 -19.79 -1.31 4.40
N HIS A 205 -20.00 -0.14 5.02
CA HIS A 205 -20.73 0.95 4.39
C HIS A 205 -20.03 1.48 3.13
N VAL A 206 -18.70 1.61 3.14
CA VAL A 206 -17.88 1.99 1.97
C VAL A 206 -18.09 0.98 0.85
N LEU A 207 -17.95 -0.32 1.13
CA LEU A 207 -18.11 -1.39 0.14
C LEU A 207 -19.54 -1.47 -0.42
N LEU A 208 -20.57 -1.34 0.43
CA LEU A 208 -21.97 -1.33 0.00
C LEU A 208 -22.28 -0.11 -0.88
N SER A 209 -21.73 1.05 -0.52
CA SER A 209 -21.89 2.29 -1.30
C SER A 209 -21.19 2.19 -2.66
N ALA A 210 -19.99 1.63 -2.70
CA ALA A 210 -19.26 1.30 -3.93
C ALA A 210 -20.11 0.37 -4.84
N ARG A 211 -20.62 -0.74 -4.29
CA ARG A 211 -21.48 -1.69 -5.02
C ARG A 211 -22.75 -1.03 -5.56
N ARG A 212 -23.40 -0.15 -4.80
CA ARG A 212 -24.59 0.60 -5.24
C ARG A 212 -24.26 1.56 -6.39
N ARG A 213 -23.11 2.25 -6.34
CA ARG A 213 -22.64 3.13 -7.43
C ARG A 213 -22.43 2.37 -8.74
N VAL A 214 -21.75 1.22 -8.70
CA VAL A 214 -21.56 0.35 -9.87
C VAL A 214 -22.92 -0.13 -10.44
N ARG A 215 -23.82 -0.59 -9.57
CA ARG A 215 -25.15 -1.08 -9.98
C ARG A 215 -26.02 -0.01 -10.65
N ARG A 216 -26.12 1.19 -10.06
CA ARG A 216 -26.93 2.29 -10.62
C ARG A 216 -26.45 2.68 -12.02
N ARG A 217 -25.14 2.72 -12.26
CA ARG A 217 -24.56 3.11 -13.55
C ARG A 217 -24.72 2.04 -14.63
N ARG A 218 -24.69 0.74 -14.28
CA ARG A 218 -25.03 -0.34 -15.22
C ARG A 218 -26.48 -0.26 -15.71
N VAL A 219 -27.41 0.17 -14.85
CA VAL A 219 -28.83 0.32 -15.23
C VAL A 219 -29.04 1.52 -16.18
N THR A 220 -28.32 2.62 -15.99
CA THR A 220 -28.41 3.79 -16.87
C THR A 220 -27.66 3.61 -18.21
N GLY A 221 -26.57 2.85 -18.23
CA GLY A 221 -25.82 2.54 -19.48
C GLY A 221 -26.54 1.56 -20.42
N ARG A 222 -27.50 0.77 -19.90
CA ARG A 222 -28.30 -0.18 -20.69
C ARG A 222 -29.55 0.44 -21.34
N ARG A 223 -29.81 1.74 -21.10
CA ARG A 223 -30.95 2.51 -21.62
C ARG A 223 -30.53 3.53 -22.71
N ARG A 224 -29.32 3.42 -23.24
CA ARG A 224 -28.83 4.20 -24.38
C ARG A 224 -28.47 3.28 -25.53
#